data_AF-A0A227J7Y1-F1
#
_entry.id   AF-A0A227J7Y1-F1
#
_cell.length_a   1.000
_cell.length_b   1.000
_cell.length_c   1.000
_cell.angle_alpha   90.00
_cell.angle_beta   90.00
_cell.angle_gamma   90.00
#
_symmetry.space_group_name_H-M   'P 1'
#
loop_
_entity.id
_entity.type
_entity.pdbx_description
1 polymer ?
#
loop_
_entity_poly.entity_id
_entity_poly.type
_entity_poly.pdbx_seq_one_letter_code
_entity_poly.pdbx_strand_id
1 'polypeptide(L)'
;EPLKPYLGERWLSLVSGHAPWQMDIDLQLNDVGFTYQVDVLAQLGRLASEYPYPLTKKVGEAGQAKLQASGNQESISARLQIPNAKYQTEIDISGDVPVLTATNLVLGKGGFKISPVVGHDASIRLDEVNLDK
;
A
#
# COMPACT_ATOMS: atom_id res chain seq x y z
N GLU A 1 9.91 15.10 -5.45
CA GLU A 1 9.04 16.28 -5.20
C GLU A 1 7.53 16.01 -5.19
N PRO A 2 6.93 15.15 -6.05
CA PRO A 2 5.47 15.10 -6.16
C PRO A 2 4.74 14.50 -4.94
N LEU A 3 5.40 13.67 -4.13
CA LEU A 3 4.79 13.04 -2.94
C LEU A 3 4.90 13.90 -1.67
N LYS A 4 5.76 14.93 -1.65
CA LYS A 4 6.01 15.76 -0.45
C LYS A 4 4.76 16.43 0.11
N PRO A 5 3.83 16.98 -0.70
CA PRO A 5 2.62 17.60 -0.16
C PRO A 5 1.69 16.62 0.57
N TYR A 6 1.75 15.34 0.23
CA TYR A 6 0.83 14.32 0.76
C TYR A 6 1.43 13.52 1.92
N LEU A 7 2.73 13.21 1.83
CA LEU A 7 3.41 12.37 2.81
C LEU A 7 4.33 13.17 3.74
N GLY A 8 4.77 14.37 3.37
CA GLY A 8 5.70 15.17 4.16
C GLY A 8 7.16 14.69 4.13
N GLU A 9 8.08 15.59 4.47
CA GLU A 9 9.53 15.30 4.40
C GLU A 9 10.01 14.28 5.43
N ARG A 10 9.34 14.22 6.60
CA ARG A 10 9.66 13.25 7.65
C ARG A 10 9.69 11.82 7.12
N TRP A 11 8.70 11.44 6.31
CA TRP A 11 8.55 10.08 5.80
C TRP A 11 9.33 9.83 4.50
N LEU A 12 9.57 10.88 3.73
CA LEU A 12 10.27 10.77 2.44
C LEU A 12 11.78 10.92 2.54
N SER A 13 12.29 11.55 3.61
CA SER A 13 13.75 11.73 3.80
C SER A 13 14.53 10.42 3.87
N LEU A 14 13.87 9.33 4.27
CA LEU A 14 14.47 8.00 4.42
C LEU A 14 14.31 7.11 3.17
N VAL A 15 13.71 7.62 2.10
CA VAL A 15 13.49 6.86 0.87
C VAL A 15 14.02 7.65 -0.31
N SER A 16 14.84 7.01 -1.14
CA SER A 16 15.45 7.65 -2.30
C SER A 16 15.48 6.73 -3.51
N GLY A 17 15.64 7.34 -4.69
CA GLY A 17 15.66 6.64 -5.97
C GLY A 17 14.32 6.68 -6.70
N HIS A 18 14.14 5.75 -7.64
CA HIS A 18 12.99 5.73 -8.55
C HIS A 18 12.57 4.29 -8.87
N ALA A 19 11.28 3.97 -8.76
CA ALA A 19 10.74 2.69 -9.18
C ALA A 19 9.98 2.84 -10.50
N PRO A 20 10.39 2.17 -11.61
CA PRO A 20 9.49 1.95 -12.73
C PRO A 20 8.24 1.24 -12.24
N TRP A 21 7.08 1.70 -12.68
CA TRP A 21 5.80 1.08 -12.38
C TRP A 21 4.96 0.97 -13.64
N GLN A 22 4.10 -0.04 -13.64
CA GLN A 22 3.05 -0.24 -14.63
C GLN A 22 1.72 -0.31 -13.88
N MET A 23 0.66 0.15 -14.54
CA MET A 23 -0.69 0.16 -13.98
C MET A 23 -1.66 -0.26 -15.05
N ASP A 24 -2.56 -1.17 -14.66
CA ASP A 24 -3.71 -1.59 -15.43
C ASP A 24 -4.97 -1.09 -14.71
N ILE A 25 -5.94 -0.59 -15.47
CA ILE A 25 -7.22 -0.11 -14.96
C ILE A 25 -8.33 -0.73 -15.79
N ASP A 26 -9.21 -1.47 -15.13
CA ASP A 26 -10.47 -1.94 -15.70
C ASP A 26 -11.59 -1.05 -15.17
N LEU A 27 -12.36 -0.44 -16.07
CA LEU A 27 -13.50 0.41 -15.72
C LEU A 27 -14.75 -0.14 -16.41
N GLN A 28 -15.79 -0.40 -15.62
CA GLN A 28 -17.09 -0.82 -16.10
C GLN A 28 -18.11 0.27 -15.78
N LEU A 29 -18.75 0.79 -16.83
CA LEU A 29 -19.85 1.75 -16.73
C LEU A 29 -21.17 0.99 -16.70
N ASN A 30 -22.05 1.37 -15.78
CA ASN A 30 -23.39 0.82 -15.62
C ASN A 30 -24.43 1.93 -15.85
N ASP A 31 -25.69 1.55 -16.08
CA ASP A 31 -26.80 2.51 -16.26
C ASP A 31 -26.93 3.50 -15.08
N VAL A 32 -26.59 3.02 -13.87
CA VAL A 32 -26.46 3.84 -12.66
C VAL A 32 -25.12 3.50 -11.99
N GLY A 33 -24.09 4.28 -12.30
CA GLY A 33 -22.79 4.23 -11.63
C GLY A 33 -21.68 3.49 -12.38
N PHE A 34 -20.60 3.16 -11.67
CA PHE A 34 -19.45 2.48 -12.23
C PHE A 34 -18.76 1.59 -11.19
N THR A 35 -18.05 0.59 -11.67
CA THR A 35 -17.09 -0.20 -10.89
C THR A 35 -15.73 -0.12 -11.56
N TYR A 36 -14.68 -0.23 -10.77
CA TYR A 36 -13.33 -0.23 -11.30
C TYR A 36 -12.43 -1.22 -10.55
N GLN A 37 -11.37 -1.64 -11.23
CA GLN A 37 -10.25 -2.36 -10.66
C GLN A 37 -8.95 -1.71 -11.14
N VAL A 38 -7.99 -1.56 -10.24
CA VAL A 38 -6.66 -1.03 -10.49
C VAL A 38 -5.65 -2.03 -10.00
N ASP A 39 -4.71 -2.41 -10.86
CA ASP A 39 -3.56 -3.24 -10.53
C ASP A 39 -2.29 -2.46 -10.86
N VAL A 40 -1.44 -2.20 -9.85
CA VAL A 40 -0.15 -1.53 -10.02
C VAL A 40 0.97 -2.47 -9.61
N LEU A 41 1.99 -2.57 -10.45
CA LEU A 41 3.23 -3.30 -10.15
C LEU A 41 4.42 -2.36 -10.30
N ALA A 42 5.22 -2.21 -9.24
CA ALA A 42 6.42 -1.40 -9.25
C ALA A 42 7.67 -2.23 -8.92
N GLN A 43 8.74 -2.03 -9.70
CA GLN A 43 10.04 -2.67 -9.47
C GLN A 43 10.89 -1.80 -8.54
N LEU A 44 11.18 -2.32 -7.35
CA LEU A 44 11.85 -1.58 -6.27
C LEU A 44 13.37 -1.69 -6.31
N GLY A 45 13.95 -2.34 -7.32
CA GLY A 45 15.40 -2.57 -7.43
C GLY A 45 16.24 -1.30 -7.39
N ARG A 46 15.68 -0.18 -7.86
CA ARG A 46 16.34 1.14 -7.88
C ARG A 46 15.90 2.07 -6.73
N LEU A 47 15.15 1.55 -5.75
CA LEU A 47 14.82 2.25 -4.51
C LEU A 47 15.76 1.83 -3.39
N ALA A 48 16.15 2.81 -2.58
CA ALA A 48 16.78 2.64 -1.29
C ALA A 48 15.81 3.07 -0.18
N SER A 49 15.85 2.36 0.93
CA SER A 49 15.09 2.67 2.14
C SER A 49 16.04 2.58 3.33
N GLU A 50 16.16 3.70 4.03
CA GLU A 50 16.91 3.80 5.27
C GLU A 50 16.04 3.57 6.51
N TYR A 51 14.78 3.15 6.35
CA TYR A 51 13.99 2.72 7.49
C TYR A 51 14.66 1.55 8.20
N PRO A 52 14.48 1.41 9.53
CA PRO A 52 14.94 0.23 10.25
C PRO A 52 14.38 -1.08 9.69
N TYR A 53 14.99 -2.20 10.05
CA TYR A 53 14.47 -3.52 9.75
C TYR A 53 13.03 -3.66 10.29
N PRO A 54 12.05 -4.13 9.48
CA PRO A 54 12.19 -4.92 8.24
C PRO A 54 12.07 -4.13 6.93
N LEU A 55 11.96 -2.81 7.00
CA LEU A 55 11.74 -1.94 5.84
C LEU A 55 13.04 -1.37 5.25
N THR A 56 14.18 -1.64 5.89
CA THR A 56 15.49 -1.33 5.34
C THR A 56 15.67 -2.02 3.98
N LYS A 57 16.24 -1.30 3.01
CA LYS A 57 16.47 -1.84 1.67
C LYS A 57 17.63 -1.12 0.99
N LYS A 58 18.56 -1.87 0.40
CA LYS A 58 19.67 -1.29 -0.38
C LYS A 58 19.29 -1.15 -1.86
N VAL A 59 19.92 -0.19 -2.54
CA VAL A 59 19.86 -0.11 -4.01
C VAL A 59 20.45 -1.38 -4.61
N GLY A 60 19.83 -1.91 -5.66
CA GLY A 60 20.20 -3.17 -6.31
C GLY A 60 19.53 -4.41 -5.69
N GLU A 61 19.02 -4.32 -4.46
CA GLU A 61 18.25 -5.41 -3.85
C GLU A 61 16.92 -5.60 -4.58
N ALA A 62 16.62 -6.84 -4.97
CA ALA A 62 15.36 -7.15 -5.65
C ALA A 62 14.15 -6.90 -4.74
N GLY A 63 13.04 -6.47 -5.33
CA GLY A 63 11.80 -6.24 -4.59
C GLY A 63 10.72 -5.71 -5.52
N GLN A 64 9.47 -6.04 -5.21
CA GLN A 64 8.31 -5.59 -5.96
C GLN A 64 7.25 -5.05 -5.00
N ALA A 65 6.63 -3.94 -5.38
CA ALA A 65 5.39 -3.48 -4.77
C ALA A 65 4.23 -3.85 -5.68
N LYS A 66 3.22 -4.51 -5.14
CA LYS A 66 1.96 -4.80 -5.83
C LYS A 66 0.83 -4.10 -5.08
N LEU A 67 0.13 -3.19 -5.75
CA LEU A 67 -1.10 -2.58 -5.25
C LEU A 67 -2.26 -3.12 -6.09
N GLN A 68 -3.31 -3.59 -5.43
CA GLN A 68 -4.57 -3.93 -6.05
C GLN A 68 -5.66 -3.14 -5.36
N ALA A 69 -6.50 -2.46 -6.12
CA ALA A 69 -7.66 -1.74 -5.58
C ALA A 69 -8.87 -2.00 -6.45
N SER A 70 -10.05 -2.08 -5.84
CA SER A 70 -11.31 -2.13 -6.56
C SER A 70 -12.35 -1.32 -5.82
N GLY A 71 -13.34 -0.81 -6.52
CA GLY A 71 -14.33 0.05 -5.89
C GLY A 71 -15.44 0.47 -6.82
N ASN A 72 -16.23 1.40 -6.32
CA ASN A 72 -17.32 2.05 -7.02
C ASN A 72 -17.39 3.53 -6.62
N GLN A 73 -18.56 4.15 -6.72
CA GLN A 73 -18.77 5.55 -6.38
C GLN A 73 -18.67 5.86 -4.88
N GLU A 74 -18.76 4.85 -4.02
CA GLU A 74 -18.94 5.03 -2.57
C GLU A 74 -17.81 4.40 -1.77
N SER A 75 -17.13 3.38 -2.30
CA SER A 75 -16.11 2.65 -1.54
C SER A 75 -14.93 2.17 -2.38
N ILE A 76 -13.80 2.02 -1.69
CA ILE A 76 -12.56 1.44 -2.21
C ILE A 76 -12.08 0.33 -1.28
N SER A 77 -11.85 -0.85 -1.84
CA SER A 77 -11.10 -1.93 -1.20
C SER A 77 -9.69 -1.95 -1.79
N ALA A 78 -8.65 -1.87 -0.97
CA ALA A 78 -7.26 -1.84 -1.45
C ALA A 78 -6.33 -2.80 -0.69
N ARG A 79 -5.35 -3.34 -1.40
CA ARG A 79 -4.32 -4.26 -0.91
C ARG A 79 -2.96 -3.87 -1.47
N LEU A 80 -2.02 -3.51 -0.61
CA LEU A 80 -0.63 -3.25 -0.94
C LEU A 80 0.24 -4.37 -0.37
N GLN A 81 1.10 -4.93 -1.21
CA GLN A 81 2.15 -5.85 -0.80
C GLN A 81 3.51 -5.29 -1.23
N ILE A 82 4.43 -5.20 -0.28
CA ILE A 82 5.84 -4.87 -0.49
C ILE A 82 6.71 -5.96 0.17
N PRO A 83 8.05 -5.95 0.01
CA PRO A 83 8.91 -6.83 0.78
C PRO A 83 8.65 -6.66 2.29
N ASN A 84 8.43 -7.77 2.98
CA ASN A 84 8.20 -7.83 4.43
C ASN A 84 7.01 -7.04 4.98
N ALA A 85 6.10 -6.53 4.15
CA ALA A 85 4.87 -5.90 4.65
C ALA A 85 3.69 -6.08 3.70
N LYS A 86 2.51 -6.20 4.29
CA LYS A 86 1.21 -6.19 3.61
C LYS A 86 0.29 -5.22 4.32
N TYR A 87 -0.41 -4.38 3.57
CA TYR A 87 -1.41 -3.46 4.06
C TYR A 87 -2.70 -3.65 3.28
N GLN A 88 -3.82 -3.73 3.97
CA GLN A 88 -5.14 -3.86 3.38
C GLN A 88 -6.07 -2.85 4.03
N THR A 89 -6.97 -2.24 3.25
CA THR A 89 -7.89 -1.24 3.77
C THR A 89 -9.21 -1.25 3.02
N GLU A 90 -10.26 -0.85 3.73
CA GLU A 90 -11.55 -0.42 3.17
C GLU A 90 -11.66 1.09 3.38
N ILE A 91 -12.14 1.80 2.38
CA ILE A 91 -12.24 3.27 2.37
C ILE A 91 -13.65 3.64 1.93
N ASP A 92 -14.34 4.44 2.73
CA ASP A 92 -15.57 5.13 2.34
C ASP A 92 -15.17 6.45 1.65
N ILE A 93 -15.67 6.65 0.43
CA ILE A 93 -15.46 7.84 -0.40
C ILE A 93 -16.78 8.52 -0.79
N SER A 94 -17.89 8.18 -0.13
CA SER A 94 -19.21 8.76 -0.39
C SER A 94 -19.34 10.21 0.09
N GLY A 95 -18.49 10.64 1.02
CA GLY A 95 -18.42 12.02 1.53
C GLY A 95 -17.26 12.83 0.98
N ASP A 96 -17.17 14.10 1.38
CA ASP A 96 -16.13 15.04 0.92
C ASP A 96 -14.70 14.63 1.34
N VAL A 97 -14.57 13.90 2.45
CA VAL A 97 -13.31 13.43 3.01
C VAL A 97 -13.34 11.91 3.10
N PRO A 98 -12.45 11.20 2.38
CA PRO A 98 -12.35 9.74 2.48
C PRO A 98 -12.07 9.27 3.91
N VAL A 99 -12.74 8.19 4.33
CA VAL A 99 -12.60 7.60 5.67
C VAL A 99 -12.12 6.15 5.55
N LEU A 100 -11.00 5.82 6.21
CA LEU A 100 -10.57 4.43 6.34
C LEU A 100 -11.49 3.72 7.35
N THR A 101 -12.38 2.86 6.87
CA THR A 101 -13.37 2.17 7.71
C THR A 101 -12.85 0.86 8.30
N ALA A 102 -11.84 0.26 7.66
CA ALA A 102 -11.13 -0.89 8.18
C ALA A 102 -9.70 -0.93 7.64
N THR A 103 -8.75 -1.40 8.44
CA THR A 103 -7.33 -1.52 8.06
C THR A 103 -6.71 -2.78 8.63
N ASN A 104 -5.83 -3.44 7.89
CA ASN A 104 -5.04 -4.57 8.38
C ASN A 104 -3.59 -4.45 7.90
N LEU A 105 -2.67 -4.25 8.84
CA LEU A 105 -1.24 -4.23 8.61
C LEU A 105 -0.59 -5.54 9.08
N VAL A 106 0.21 -6.15 8.23
CA VAL A 106 1.02 -7.33 8.57
C VAL A 106 2.48 -7.06 8.21
N LEU A 107 3.36 -7.05 9.20
CA LEU A 107 4.80 -7.02 9.01
C LEU A 107 5.35 -8.46 9.06
N GLY A 108 6.11 -8.86 8.03
CA GLY A 108 6.70 -10.18 7.90
C GLY A 108 5.82 -11.23 7.23
N LYS A 109 5.85 -12.45 7.76
CA LYS A 109 5.14 -13.62 7.20
C LYS A 109 3.64 -13.50 7.45
N GLY A 110 2.80 -13.82 6.47
CA GLY A 110 1.34 -13.78 6.64
C GLY A 110 0.63 -13.35 5.37
N GLY A 111 -0.66 -13.67 5.29
CA GLY A 111 -1.53 -13.30 4.16
C GLY A 111 -2.38 -12.08 4.46
N PHE A 112 -3.10 -11.61 3.44
CA PHE A 112 -4.24 -10.72 3.62
C PHE A 112 -5.36 -11.43 4.39
N LYS A 113 -6.19 -10.66 5.09
CA LYS A 113 -7.43 -11.20 5.65
C LYS A 113 -8.44 -11.41 4.52
N ILE A 114 -9.38 -12.33 4.72
CA ILE A 114 -10.52 -12.52 3.81
C ILE A 114 -11.33 -11.22 3.83
N SER A 115 -11.62 -10.66 2.65
CA SER A 115 -12.46 -9.46 2.52
C SER A 115 -13.95 -9.78 2.73
N PRO A 116 -14.76 -8.81 3.21
CA PRO A 116 -14.33 -7.49 3.69
C PRO A 116 -13.59 -7.59 5.03
N VAL A 117 -12.61 -6.71 5.24
CA VAL A 117 -11.95 -6.58 6.56
C VAL A 117 -12.81 -5.71 7.48
N VAL A 118 -12.78 -6.01 8.78
CA VAL A 118 -13.53 -5.28 9.80
C VAL A 118 -12.57 -4.80 10.89
N GLY A 119 -12.69 -3.53 11.28
CA GLY A 119 -11.86 -2.93 12.32
C GLY A 119 -10.45 -2.57 11.86
N HIS A 120 -9.61 -2.20 12.83
CA HIS A 120 -8.23 -1.80 12.59
C HIS A 120 -7.28 -2.76 13.31
N ASP A 121 -6.48 -3.48 12.53
CA ASP A 121 -5.54 -4.48 13.03
C ASP A 121 -4.12 -4.19 12.57
N ALA A 122 -3.17 -4.52 13.44
CA ALA A 122 -1.75 -4.59 13.10
C ALA A 122 -1.15 -5.88 13.69
N SER A 123 -0.30 -6.55 12.92
CA SER A 123 0.41 -7.74 13.38
C SER A 123 1.86 -7.74 12.90
N ILE A 124 2.73 -8.23 13.78
CA ILE A 124 4.16 -8.39 13.53
C ILE A 124 4.45 -9.88 13.59
N ARG A 125 4.99 -10.42 12.50
CA ARG A 125 5.25 -11.84 12.30
C ARG A 125 6.66 -12.02 11.74
N LEU A 126 7.61 -11.52 12.51
CA LEU A 126 9.05 -11.49 12.28
C LEU A 126 9.74 -12.00 13.54
N ASP A 127 10.92 -12.57 13.38
CA ASP A 127 11.72 -13.06 14.51
C ASP A 127 12.38 -11.89 15.28
N GLU A 128 12.62 -10.77 14.60
CA GLU A 128 13.19 -9.54 15.15
C GLU A 128 12.48 -8.32 14.55
N VAL A 129 12.43 -7.22 15.29
CA VAL A 129 12.07 -5.89 14.77
C VAL A 129 13.00 -4.87 15.40
N ASN A 130 13.49 -3.94 14.59
CA ASN A 130 14.24 -2.79 15.07
C ASN A 130 13.40 -1.53 14.80
N LEU A 131 13.10 -0.77 15.85
CA LEU A 131 12.38 0.51 15.76
C LEU A 131 13.27 1.71 16.11
N ASP A 132 14.56 1.48 16.31
CA ASP A 132 15.51 2.50 16.70
C ASP A 132 15.86 3.35 15.47
N LYS A 133 15.37 4.59 15.47
CA LYS A 133 15.88 5.67 14.62
C LYS A 133 15.48 7.06 15.13
#